data_AF-A0A2W4M6L0-F1
#
_entry.id   AF-A0A2W4M6L0-F1
#
_cell.length_a   1.000
_cell.length_b   1.000
_cell.length_c   1.000
_cell.angle_alpha   90.00
_cell.angle_beta   90.00
_cell.angle_gamma   90.00
#
_symmetry.space_group_name_H-M   'P 1'
#
loop_
_entity.id
_entity.type
_entity.pdbx_description
1 polymer ?
#
loop_
_entity_poly.entity_id
_entity_poly.type
_entity_poly.pdbx_seq_one_letter_code
_entity_poly.pdbx_strand_id
1 'polypeptide(L)'
;MKRGPALASGRRRRAGRWLLWLLLLLWMGQAAGAPEPAGAATGTAPGAGPAGLRYDGVHVVVRQNPEGDRLDALLLVQARNTGSETLARVPLPWPEGAELVAVREAPAPAVEDDGLYDERPLPPGTQRRYGYQIRIDSRQTGGRILLFPPAPIERFYVLTRDGELVARSDLLSEGGTVDGREMGAPGVRLRLYQGGPLPAGTVLQVALLPPGMPAGPGEEGLRAGRAVPGALWAGGLVVAAGGALLVLAARRRRAGPAELRRRRRELIRQIVDLDRAHAAGEIEPEVYAEERERLRQAAITLTLELWEGAGAGTPSPAGGAGGDDAPSRTGRGASAP
;
A
#
# COMPACT_ATOMS: atom_id res chain seq x y z
N MET A 1 -14.93 35.06 47.18
CA MET A 1 -13.52 35.21 46.74
C MET A 1 -12.88 33.83 46.60
N LYS A 2 -11.97 33.69 45.62
CA LYS A 2 -10.93 32.65 45.42
C LYS A 2 -11.21 31.52 44.41
N ARG A 3 -10.69 31.80 43.20
CA ARG A 3 -9.80 30.99 42.32
C ARG A 3 -10.22 29.57 41.93
N GLY A 4 -10.40 29.36 40.61
CA GLY A 4 -10.32 28.04 39.98
C GLY A 4 -8.90 27.45 39.99
N PRO A 5 -8.73 26.24 39.44
CA PRO A 5 -7.87 26.15 38.26
C PRO A 5 -8.44 25.24 37.15
N ALA A 6 -7.79 25.38 36.00
CA ALA A 6 -8.09 24.80 34.71
C ALA A 6 -7.28 23.51 34.43
N LEU A 7 -7.64 22.85 33.30
CA LEU A 7 -6.86 21.85 32.53
C LEU A 7 -6.81 20.44 33.18
N ALA A 8 -6.85 19.32 32.44
CA ALA A 8 -6.18 19.09 31.17
C ALA A 8 -6.91 18.08 30.27
N SER A 9 -7.06 18.48 29.01
CA SER A 9 -7.37 17.66 27.85
C SER A 9 -6.14 16.86 27.38
N GLY A 10 -6.41 15.70 26.78
CA GLY A 10 -5.64 15.22 25.62
C GLY A 10 -4.33 14.46 25.87
N ARG A 11 -4.41 13.12 25.99
CA ARG A 11 -3.29 12.22 25.65
C ARG A 11 -3.78 10.90 25.04
N ARG A 12 -4.22 10.94 23.79
CA ARG A 12 -4.24 9.76 22.91
C ARG A 12 -3.75 10.19 21.53
N ARG A 13 -2.49 9.87 21.20
CA ARG A 13 -1.80 9.91 19.89
C ARG A 13 -0.29 10.06 20.12
N ARG A 14 0.41 9.00 20.56
CA ARG A 14 1.90 8.99 20.61
C ARG A 14 2.58 7.79 19.97
N ALA A 15 1.87 6.70 19.71
CA ALA A 15 2.49 5.50 19.11
C ALA A 15 2.85 5.64 17.61
N GLY A 16 2.26 6.60 16.87
CA GLY A 16 2.53 6.79 15.44
C GLY A 16 3.64 7.79 15.09
N ARG A 17 4.18 8.55 16.05
CA ARG A 17 5.16 9.64 15.80
C ARG A 17 6.62 9.17 15.74
N TRP A 18 6.92 7.97 16.24
CA TRP A 18 8.29 7.48 16.38
C TRP A 18 8.84 6.79 15.12
N LEU A 19 7.97 6.16 14.32
CA LEU A 19 8.34 5.54 13.05
C LEU A 19 8.95 6.54 12.04
N LEU A 20 8.44 7.77 12.08
CA LEU A 20 8.70 8.80 11.07
C LEU A 20 9.98 9.60 11.34
N TRP A 21 10.40 9.72 12.61
CA TRP A 21 11.64 10.41 12.98
C TRP A 21 12.91 9.64 12.62
N LEU A 22 12.82 8.31 12.49
CA LEU A 22 13.97 7.45 12.15
C LEU A 22 14.23 7.39 10.63
N LEU A 23 13.19 7.43 9.81
CA LEU A 23 13.30 7.66 8.35
C LEU A 23 13.99 8.99 8.02
N LEU A 24 13.87 9.97 8.92
CA LEU A 24 14.47 11.31 8.82
C LEU A 24 15.99 11.29 9.02
N LEU A 25 16.53 10.35 9.81
CA LEU A 25 17.97 10.23 10.07
C LEU A 25 18.70 9.47 8.95
N LEU A 26 18.05 8.49 8.31
CA LEU A 26 18.62 7.79 7.15
C LEU A 26 18.75 8.72 5.92
N TRP A 27 17.93 9.78 5.88
CA TRP A 27 17.82 10.71 4.76
C TRP A 27 18.88 11.83 4.76
N MET A 28 19.53 12.13 5.89
CA MET A 28 20.52 13.24 5.97
C MET A 28 21.92 12.88 5.46
N GLY A 29 22.18 11.61 5.10
CA GLY A 29 23.53 11.12 4.77
C GLY A 29 23.99 11.19 3.31
N GLN A 30 23.14 11.56 2.34
CA GLN A 30 23.49 11.49 0.91
C GLN A 30 23.15 12.74 0.09
N ALA A 31 23.73 13.88 0.49
CA ALA A 31 23.79 15.07 -0.36
C ALA A 31 25.23 15.29 -0.84
N ALA A 32 25.62 14.61 -1.92
CA ALA A 32 26.84 14.93 -2.65
C ALA A 32 26.55 14.86 -4.17
N GLY A 33 26.40 16.04 -4.78
CA GLY A 33 26.55 16.32 -6.21
C GLY A 33 25.66 15.55 -7.18
N ALA A 34 24.47 16.08 -7.49
CA ALA A 34 23.76 15.73 -8.72
C ALA A 34 24.13 16.74 -9.82
N PRO A 35 24.44 16.29 -11.06
CA PRO A 35 24.74 17.18 -12.18
C PRO A 35 23.48 17.93 -12.66
N GLU A 36 23.68 19.16 -13.15
CA GLU A 36 22.64 19.95 -13.83
C GLU A 36 22.13 19.19 -15.08
N PRO A 37 20.81 18.96 -15.21
CA PRO A 37 20.26 18.41 -16.44
C PRO A 37 20.22 19.50 -17.53
N ALA A 38 20.85 19.21 -18.67
CA ALA A 38 20.78 20.01 -19.88
C ALA A 38 19.34 20.10 -20.41
N GLY A 39 18.98 21.28 -20.90
CA GLY A 39 17.61 21.68 -21.24
C GLY A 39 16.86 20.74 -22.18
N ALA A 40 15.61 20.43 -21.81
CA ALA A 40 14.67 19.68 -22.62
C ALA A 40 13.52 20.57 -23.14
N ALA A 41 13.13 20.30 -24.37
CA ALA A 41 12.24 21.08 -25.22
C ALA A 41 10.80 21.21 -24.69
N THR A 42 10.19 22.36 -24.99
CA THR A 42 8.79 22.73 -24.75
C THR A 42 7.84 21.99 -25.70
N GLY A 43 7.24 20.91 -25.20
CA GLY A 43 6.01 20.33 -25.73
C GLY A 43 5.11 19.96 -24.56
N THR A 44 3.99 20.66 -24.38
CA THR A 44 3.11 20.51 -23.21
C THR A 44 2.24 19.26 -23.36
N ALA A 45 2.70 18.13 -22.84
CA ALA A 45 1.85 16.98 -22.65
C ALA A 45 0.73 17.33 -21.63
N PRO A 46 -0.53 16.88 -21.84
CA PRO A 46 -1.55 16.98 -20.81
C PRO A 46 -1.05 16.27 -19.54
N GLY A 47 -0.93 17.02 -18.44
CA GLY A 47 -0.39 16.50 -17.17
C GLY A 47 1.00 17.02 -16.77
N ALA A 48 1.60 17.95 -17.53
CA ALA A 48 2.76 18.69 -17.04
C ALA A 48 2.33 19.63 -15.89
N GLY A 49 2.76 19.30 -14.69
CA GLY A 49 2.50 20.07 -13.46
C GLY A 49 3.16 21.44 -13.47
N PRO A 50 2.99 22.21 -12.38
CA PRO A 50 3.43 23.60 -12.34
C PRO A 50 4.94 23.73 -12.56
N ALA A 51 5.33 24.73 -13.35
CA ALA A 51 6.73 25.01 -13.64
C ALA A 51 7.52 25.24 -12.32
N GLY A 52 8.71 24.64 -12.22
CA GLY A 52 9.53 24.72 -11.02
C GLY A 52 9.20 23.69 -9.94
N LEU A 53 8.14 22.89 -10.07
CA LEU A 53 7.94 21.74 -9.18
C LEU A 53 8.88 20.59 -9.56
N ARG A 54 9.51 19.97 -8.56
CA ARG A 54 10.32 18.75 -8.71
C ARG A 54 10.10 17.85 -7.51
N TYR A 55 10.19 16.54 -7.71
CA TYR A 55 10.22 15.57 -6.62
C TYR A 55 11.64 15.03 -6.42
N ASP A 56 12.25 15.37 -5.29
CA ASP A 56 13.61 14.90 -4.95
C ASP A 56 13.65 13.37 -4.69
N GLY A 57 12.50 12.80 -4.35
CA GLY A 57 12.34 11.39 -4.02
C GLY A 57 10.86 11.00 -3.91
N VAL A 58 10.52 9.86 -4.50
CA VAL A 58 9.22 9.18 -4.32
C VAL A 58 9.49 7.75 -3.89
N HIS A 59 8.99 7.37 -2.72
CA HIS A 59 9.11 6.01 -2.19
C HIS A 59 7.73 5.38 -2.11
N VAL A 60 7.61 4.15 -2.60
CA VAL A 60 6.40 3.36 -2.55
C VAL A 60 6.70 2.07 -1.79
N VAL A 61 6.22 1.98 -0.56
CA VAL A 61 6.32 0.75 0.24
C VAL A 61 5.05 -0.04 0.03
N VAL A 62 5.14 -1.22 -0.61
CA VAL A 62 3.98 -2.02 -1.01
C VAL A 62 3.93 -3.33 -0.24
N ARG A 63 2.71 -3.72 0.10
CA ARG A 63 2.39 -5.01 0.68
C ARG A 63 1.13 -5.57 0.04
N GLN A 64 1.09 -6.89 -0.19
CA GLN A 64 -0.14 -7.53 -0.60
C GLN A 64 -1.05 -7.75 0.62
N ASN A 65 -2.33 -7.45 0.46
CA ASN A 65 -3.32 -7.87 1.45
C ASN A 65 -3.36 -9.41 1.52
N PRO A 66 -3.51 -10.06 2.69
CA PRO A 66 -3.61 -11.52 2.79
C PRO A 66 -4.57 -12.22 1.81
N GLU A 67 -5.69 -11.59 1.44
CA GLU A 67 -6.61 -12.15 0.44
C GLU A 67 -6.10 -12.10 -1.01
N GLY A 68 -4.96 -11.44 -1.26
CA GLY A 68 -4.30 -11.33 -2.57
C GLY A 68 -4.96 -10.34 -3.54
N ASP A 69 -6.14 -9.83 -3.20
CA ASP A 69 -7.00 -9.02 -4.07
C ASP A 69 -6.75 -7.51 -4.01
N ARG A 70 -5.88 -7.08 -3.10
CA ARG A 70 -5.58 -5.67 -2.86
C ARG A 70 -4.09 -5.48 -2.57
N LEU A 71 -3.60 -4.32 -2.96
CA LEU A 71 -2.29 -3.82 -2.58
C LEU A 71 -2.50 -2.67 -1.60
N ASP A 72 -1.90 -2.77 -0.42
CA ASP A 72 -1.75 -1.63 0.47
C ASP A 72 -0.39 -0.98 0.18
N ALA A 73 -0.36 0.32 -0.04
CA ALA A 73 0.88 1.04 -0.26
C ALA A 73 1.00 2.28 0.64
N LEU A 74 2.22 2.55 1.10
CA LEU A 74 2.60 3.81 1.73
C LEU A 74 3.43 4.60 0.72
N LEU A 75 2.93 5.77 0.33
CA LEU A 75 3.63 6.70 -0.55
C LEU A 75 4.26 7.80 0.30
N LEU A 76 5.57 7.98 0.13
CA LEU A 76 6.34 9.06 0.72
C LEU A 76 6.91 9.93 -0.41
N VAL A 77 6.57 11.21 -0.41
CA VAL A 77 6.91 12.13 -1.50
C VAL A 77 7.64 13.33 -0.93
N GLN A 78 8.76 13.68 -1.53
CA GLN A 78 9.48 14.90 -1.23
C GLN A 78 9.39 15.87 -2.41
N ALA A 79 8.56 16.91 -2.27
CA ALA A 79 8.41 17.96 -3.25
C ALA A 79 9.34 19.14 -2.94
N ARG A 80 9.87 19.76 -3.99
CA ARG A 80 10.67 20.97 -3.92
C ARG A 80 10.19 21.96 -4.99
N ASN A 81 10.11 23.23 -4.63
CA ASN A 81 9.95 24.30 -5.61
C ASN A 81 11.32 24.86 -5.98
N THR A 82 11.80 24.53 -7.18
CA THR A 82 13.03 25.06 -7.77
C THR A 82 12.79 26.25 -8.68
N GLY A 83 11.54 26.70 -8.85
CA GLY A 83 11.19 27.89 -9.62
C GLY A 83 11.39 29.18 -8.85
N SER A 84 11.13 30.31 -9.51
CA SER A 84 11.20 31.66 -8.94
C SER A 84 9.88 32.14 -8.33
N GLU A 85 8.77 31.46 -8.59
CA GLU A 85 7.42 31.84 -8.16
C GLU A 85 6.88 30.89 -7.09
N THR A 86 5.98 31.40 -6.25
CA THR A 86 5.28 30.55 -5.27
C THR A 86 4.25 29.68 -5.97
N LEU A 87 4.33 28.37 -5.76
CA LEU A 87 3.31 27.46 -6.26
C LEU A 87 2.08 27.56 -5.36
N ALA A 88 0.96 28.03 -5.88
CA ALA A 88 -0.29 28.11 -5.11
C ALA A 88 -0.79 26.73 -4.67
N ARG A 89 -0.54 25.71 -5.50
CA ARG A 89 -0.99 24.34 -5.32
C ARG A 89 0.12 23.38 -5.72
N VAL A 90 0.26 22.29 -4.97
CA VAL A 90 1.23 21.23 -5.26
C VAL A 90 0.46 19.95 -5.61
N PRO A 91 0.43 19.54 -6.90
CA PRO A 91 -0.07 18.21 -7.24
C PRO A 91 0.85 17.15 -6.61
N LEU A 92 0.30 15.99 -6.28
CA LEU A 92 1.02 14.86 -5.70
C LEU A 92 0.87 13.64 -6.61
N PRO A 93 1.92 12.80 -6.75
CA PRO A 93 1.84 11.58 -7.53
C PRO A 93 0.72 10.66 -7.02
N TRP A 94 -0.26 10.35 -7.86
CA TRP A 94 -1.40 9.53 -7.50
C TRP A 94 -1.49 8.31 -8.40
N PRO A 95 -1.43 7.08 -7.85
CA PRO A 95 -1.60 5.89 -8.67
C PRO A 95 -3.04 5.73 -9.18
N GLU A 96 -3.19 5.22 -10.39
CA GLU A 96 -4.50 4.92 -10.96
C GLU A 96 -5.23 3.86 -10.14
N GLY A 97 -6.54 4.07 -9.93
CA GLY A 97 -7.39 3.17 -9.15
C GLY A 97 -7.06 3.13 -7.65
N ALA A 98 -6.24 4.07 -7.15
CA ALA A 98 -5.94 4.16 -5.73
C ALA A 98 -7.09 4.80 -4.93
N GLU A 99 -7.34 4.26 -3.74
CA GLU A 99 -8.21 4.81 -2.71
C GLU A 99 -7.34 5.41 -1.59
N LEU A 100 -7.61 6.65 -1.15
CA LEU A 100 -6.91 7.26 -0.01
C LEU A 100 -7.42 6.64 1.30
N VAL A 101 -6.53 5.93 2.01
CA VAL A 101 -6.88 5.29 3.29
C VAL A 101 -6.58 6.22 4.47
N ALA A 102 -5.40 6.85 4.47
CA ALA A 102 -4.98 7.70 5.58
C ALA A 102 -3.86 8.67 5.18
N VAL A 103 -3.85 9.85 5.80
CA VAL A 103 -2.74 10.81 5.70
C VAL A 103 -1.84 10.63 6.92
N ARG A 104 -0.53 10.52 6.69
CA ARG A 104 0.51 10.25 7.71
C ARG A 104 1.39 11.46 7.99
N GLU A 105 1.74 12.23 6.96
CA GLU A 105 2.61 13.40 7.04
C GLU A 105 2.06 14.52 6.12
N ALA A 106 2.19 15.78 6.60
CA ALA A 106 1.50 16.99 6.11
C ALA A 106 0.00 17.05 6.47
N PRO A 107 -0.65 18.23 6.44
CA PRO A 107 -2.11 18.32 6.45
C PRO A 107 -2.70 17.55 5.28
N ALA A 108 -3.97 17.16 5.46
CA ALA A 108 -4.67 16.32 4.51
C ALA A 108 -4.71 16.99 3.12
N PRO A 109 -4.14 16.35 2.09
CA PRO A 109 -4.33 16.81 0.72
C PRO A 109 -5.82 16.73 0.33
N ALA A 110 -6.24 17.63 -0.56
CA ALA A 110 -7.51 17.55 -1.25
C ALA A 110 -7.47 16.41 -2.26
N VAL A 111 -8.50 15.57 -2.25
CA VAL A 111 -8.72 14.53 -3.26
C VAL A 111 -9.74 15.08 -4.24
N GLU A 112 -9.35 15.17 -5.51
CA GLU A 112 -10.20 15.61 -6.62
C GLU A 112 -10.23 14.52 -7.69
N ASP A 113 -11.13 14.66 -8.66
CA ASP A 113 -11.34 13.66 -9.71
C ASP A 113 -10.07 13.38 -10.54
N ASP A 114 -9.18 14.38 -10.64
CA ASP A 114 -7.95 14.35 -11.41
C ASP A 114 -6.68 14.11 -10.58
N GLY A 115 -6.80 13.94 -9.25
CA GLY A 115 -5.67 13.51 -8.42
C GLY A 115 -5.66 14.07 -7.00
N LEU A 116 -4.45 14.10 -6.43
CA LEU A 116 -4.21 14.48 -5.05
C LEU A 116 -3.43 15.79 -4.99
N TYR A 117 -3.88 16.74 -4.17
CA TYR A 117 -3.31 18.08 -4.17
C TYR A 117 -3.14 18.67 -2.77
N ASP A 118 -2.05 19.42 -2.57
CA ASP A 118 -1.88 20.29 -1.40
C ASP A 118 -2.13 21.74 -1.80
N GLU A 119 -3.19 22.33 -1.26
CA GLU A 119 -3.63 23.71 -1.55
C GLU A 119 -2.78 24.78 -0.85
N ARG A 120 -1.85 24.38 0.02
CA ARG A 120 -1.02 25.36 0.71
C ARG A 120 0.11 25.81 -0.20
N PRO A 121 0.36 27.13 -0.28
CA PRO A 121 1.45 27.67 -1.08
C PRO A 121 2.79 27.01 -0.77
N LEU A 122 3.59 26.72 -1.81
CA LEU A 122 4.97 26.24 -1.70
C LEU A 122 5.91 27.31 -2.27
N PRO A 123 6.52 28.16 -1.42
CA PRO A 123 7.40 29.24 -1.86
C PRO A 123 8.66 28.74 -2.60
N PRO A 124 9.30 29.58 -3.43
CA PRO A 124 10.58 29.29 -4.08
C PRO A 124 11.65 28.79 -3.12
N GLY A 125 12.43 27.79 -3.55
CA GLY A 125 13.52 27.22 -2.76
C GLY A 125 13.08 26.38 -1.56
N THR A 126 11.78 26.26 -1.29
CA THR A 126 11.27 25.46 -0.18
C THR A 126 11.02 24.01 -0.58
N GLN A 127 11.02 23.15 0.44
CA GLN A 127 10.77 21.73 0.31
C GLN A 127 9.65 21.32 1.25
N ARG A 128 8.87 20.32 0.84
CA ARG A 128 7.79 19.74 1.63
C ARG A 128 7.77 18.23 1.48
N ARG A 129 7.39 17.56 2.55
CA ARG A 129 7.25 16.10 2.61
C ARG A 129 5.79 15.72 2.80
N TYR A 130 5.41 14.62 2.16
CA TYR A 130 4.08 14.06 2.19
C TYR A 130 4.19 12.58 2.48
N GLY A 131 3.25 12.08 3.26
CA GLY A 131 3.13 10.65 3.55
C GLY A 131 1.67 10.28 3.56
N TYR A 132 1.26 9.37 2.69
CA TYR A 132 -0.12 8.91 2.61
C TYR A 132 -0.18 7.41 2.33
N GLN A 133 -1.19 6.78 2.92
CA GLN A 133 -1.49 5.38 2.73
C GLN A 133 -2.62 5.27 1.73
N ILE A 134 -2.40 4.44 0.72
CA ILE A 134 -3.38 4.15 -0.31
C ILE A 134 -3.67 2.66 -0.35
N ARG A 135 -4.77 2.33 -1.02
CA ARG A 135 -5.15 0.97 -1.38
C ARG A 135 -5.43 0.90 -2.87
N ILE A 136 -4.96 -0.14 -3.52
CA ILE A 136 -5.20 -0.39 -4.94
C ILE A 136 -5.87 -1.75 -5.08
N ASP A 137 -6.93 -1.84 -5.87
CA ASP A 137 -7.57 -3.11 -6.22
C ASP A 137 -6.67 -3.86 -7.22
N SER A 138 -6.07 -4.98 -6.79
CA SER A 138 -5.13 -5.73 -7.62
C SER A 138 -5.83 -6.46 -8.76
N ARG A 139 -7.14 -6.72 -8.64
CA ARG A 139 -7.94 -7.38 -9.69
C ARG A 139 -8.20 -6.42 -10.85
N GLN A 140 -8.47 -5.16 -10.53
CA GLN A 140 -8.68 -4.11 -11.54
C GLN A 140 -7.38 -3.74 -12.26
N THR A 141 -6.28 -3.64 -11.51
CA THR A 141 -4.98 -3.23 -12.06
C THR A 141 -4.13 -4.39 -12.60
N GLY A 142 -4.56 -5.64 -12.40
CA GLY A 142 -3.77 -6.83 -12.72
C GLY A 142 -2.47 -6.92 -11.92
N GLY A 143 -2.48 -6.46 -10.66
CA GLY A 143 -1.31 -6.43 -9.77
C GLY A 143 -0.27 -5.37 -10.16
N ARG A 144 -0.68 -4.31 -10.84
CA ARG A 144 0.21 -3.23 -11.30
C ARG A 144 -0.04 -1.94 -10.52
N ILE A 145 1.02 -1.18 -10.29
CA ILE A 145 0.92 0.22 -9.88
C ILE A 145 1.22 1.06 -11.11
N LEU A 146 0.24 1.85 -11.54
CA LEU A 146 0.39 2.84 -12.61
C LEU A 146 0.46 4.22 -11.97
N LEU A 147 1.65 4.83 -11.99
CA LEU A 147 1.89 6.14 -11.39
C LEU A 147 2.13 7.18 -12.49
N PHE A 148 1.41 8.30 -12.40
CA PHE A 148 1.53 9.43 -13.31
C PHE A 148 2.13 10.61 -12.52
N PRO A 149 3.46 10.83 -12.61
CA PRO A 149 4.11 11.90 -11.89
C PRO A 149 3.80 13.24 -12.57
N PRO A 150 3.14 14.19 -11.88
CA PRO A 150 2.81 15.48 -12.48
C PRO A 150 4.05 16.38 -12.61
N ALA A 151 5.17 16.05 -11.97
CA ALA A 151 6.42 16.80 -12.07
C ALA A 151 7.61 15.82 -12.14
N PRO A 152 8.81 16.25 -12.57
CA PRO A 152 9.96 15.37 -12.68
C PRO A 152 10.33 14.76 -11.33
N ILE A 153 10.68 13.47 -11.32
CA ILE A 153 11.16 12.74 -10.15
C ILE A 153 12.65 12.46 -10.31
N GLU A 154 13.45 12.83 -9.31
CA GLU A 154 14.88 12.52 -9.29
C GLU A 154 15.17 11.06 -9.02
N ARG A 155 14.53 10.54 -7.98
CA ARG A 155 14.77 9.21 -7.46
C ARG A 155 13.45 8.57 -7.13
N PHE A 156 13.26 7.36 -7.63
CA PHE A 156 12.07 6.58 -7.39
C PHE A 156 12.46 5.26 -6.74
N TYR A 157 11.76 4.89 -5.68
CA TYR A 157 12.04 3.67 -4.94
C TYR A 157 10.75 2.88 -4.73
N VAL A 158 10.79 1.58 -5.01
CA VAL A 158 9.76 0.63 -4.63
C VAL A 158 10.35 -0.31 -3.59
N LEU A 159 9.66 -0.48 -2.48
CA LEU A 159 10.05 -1.40 -1.43
C LEU A 159 8.94 -2.44 -1.27
N THR A 160 9.28 -3.71 -1.36
CA THR A 160 8.36 -4.82 -1.10
C THR A 160 8.88 -5.66 0.05
N ARG A 161 8.02 -6.44 0.72
CA ARG A 161 8.51 -7.43 1.69
C ARG A 161 9.32 -8.51 0.96
N ASP A 162 10.52 -8.80 1.46
CA ASP A 162 11.40 -9.82 0.88
C ASP A 162 10.70 -11.19 0.88
N GLY A 163 10.67 -11.83 -0.29
CA GLY A 163 10.00 -13.11 -0.51
C GLY A 163 8.47 -13.04 -0.69
N GLU A 164 7.85 -11.85 -0.65
CA GLU A 164 6.39 -11.70 -0.85
C GLU A 164 6.06 -11.24 -2.27
N LEU A 165 6.70 -10.15 -2.71
CA LEU A 165 6.47 -9.55 -4.03
C LEU A 165 7.79 -9.17 -4.69
N VAL A 166 7.86 -9.35 -6.00
CA VAL A 166 8.92 -8.88 -6.88
C VAL A 166 8.35 -7.73 -7.71
N ALA A 167 8.95 -6.55 -7.58
CA ALA A 167 8.61 -5.41 -8.44
C ALA A 167 9.37 -5.52 -9.77
N ARG A 168 8.66 -5.34 -10.89
CA ARG A 168 9.24 -5.30 -12.24
C ARG A 168 8.78 -4.05 -12.97
N SER A 169 9.74 -3.40 -13.63
CA SER A 169 9.54 -2.25 -14.52
C SER A 169 10.82 -2.07 -15.32
N ASP A 170 10.71 -1.61 -16.57
CA ASP A 170 11.89 -1.24 -17.37
C ASP A 170 12.66 -0.05 -16.76
N LEU A 171 12.02 0.69 -15.86
CA LEU A 171 12.58 1.86 -15.19
C LEU A 171 13.13 1.55 -13.79
N LEU A 172 13.12 0.28 -13.37
CA LEU A 172 13.57 -0.16 -12.06
C LEU A 172 14.76 -1.13 -12.16
N SER A 173 15.71 -0.97 -11.27
CA SER A 173 16.82 -1.89 -11.01
C SER A 173 16.74 -2.40 -9.57
N GLU A 174 17.10 -3.67 -9.34
CA GLU A 174 17.14 -4.23 -7.98
C GLU A 174 18.29 -3.59 -7.18
N GLY A 175 17.96 -3.04 -6.01
CA GLY A 175 18.87 -2.32 -5.11
C GLY A 175 19.28 -3.12 -3.87
N GLY A 176 18.94 -4.41 -3.80
CA GLY A 176 19.26 -5.29 -2.67
C GLY A 176 18.15 -5.38 -1.62
N THR A 177 18.53 -5.62 -0.36
CA THR A 177 17.58 -5.73 0.77
C THR A 177 17.95 -4.75 1.88
N VAL A 178 16.93 -4.18 2.53
CA VAL A 178 17.04 -3.19 3.60
C VAL A 178 16.31 -3.72 4.84
N ASP A 179 16.90 -3.51 6.02
CA ASP A 179 16.26 -3.86 7.29
C ASP A 179 15.12 -2.88 7.58
N GLY A 180 13.91 -3.40 7.81
CA GLY A 180 12.72 -2.64 8.14
C GLY A 180 12.79 -1.92 9.48
N ARG A 181 13.78 -2.20 10.34
CA ARG A 181 13.99 -1.51 11.61
C ARG A 181 14.09 0.00 11.43
N GLU A 182 14.75 0.48 10.39
CA GLU A 182 14.91 1.91 10.10
C GLU A 182 13.59 2.56 9.63
N MET A 183 12.68 1.74 9.09
CA MET A 183 11.32 2.10 8.69
C MET A 183 10.29 1.82 9.80
N GLY A 184 10.76 1.45 11.00
CA GLY A 184 9.97 1.02 12.16
C GLY A 184 9.08 -0.19 11.92
N ALA A 185 9.45 -1.04 10.96
CA ALA A 185 8.97 -2.40 10.81
C ALA A 185 10.07 -3.38 11.24
N PRO A 186 10.46 -3.42 12.53
CA PRO A 186 11.54 -4.31 12.99
C PRO A 186 11.20 -5.77 12.70
N GLY A 187 12.19 -6.53 12.24
CA GLY A 187 12.02 -7.94 11.85
C GLY A 187 11.41 -8.14 10.46
N VAL A 188 11.09 -7.07 9.74
CA VAL A 188 10.69 -7.14 8.33
C VAL A 188 11.90 -6.79 7.47
N ARG A 189 12.28 -7.67 6.54
CA ARG A 189 13.25 -7.33 5.49
C ARG A 189 12.49 -6.83 4.27
N LEU A 190 12.91 -5.68 3.73
CA LEU A 190 12.34 -5.15 2.50
C LEU A 190 13.32 -5.33 1.35
N ARG A 191 12.81 -5.73 0.19
CA ARG A 191 13.55 -5.72 -1.06
C ARG A 191 13.40 -4.36 -1.71
N LEU A 192 14.52 -3.77 -2.09
CA LEU A 192 14.60 -2.43 -2.66
C LEU A 192 14.69 -2.52 -4.18
N TYR A 193 13.89 -1.72 -4.86
CA TYR A 193 13.99 -1.44 -6.28
C TYR A 193 14.14 0.06 -6.45
N GLN A 194 15.08 0.48 -7.29
CA GLN A 194 15.41 1.89 -7.50
C GLN A 194 15.34 2.25 -8.97
N GLY A 195 14.92 3.47 -9.26
CA GLY A 195 14.82 4.03 -10.59
C GLY A 195 14.93 5.55 -10.58
N GLY A 196 14.82 6.16 -11.77
CA GLY A 196 14.97 7.60 -11.98
C GLY A 196 16.31 7.98 -12.61
N PRO A 197 16.45 9.23 -13.11
CA PRO A 197 15.44 10.31 -13.11
C PRO A 197 14.27 10.04 -14.07
N LEU A 198 13.06 10.53 -13.73
CA LEU A 198 11.83 10.39 -14.51
C LEU A 198 11.30 11.77 -14.91
N PRO A 199 11.10 12.06 -16.21
CA PRO A 199 10.42 13.28 -16.67
C PRO A 199 8.97 13.34 -16.18
N ALA A 200 8.43 14.56 -16.06
CA ALA A 200 7.00 14.77 -15.82
C ALA A 200 6.15 14.08 -16.91
N GLY A 201 4.99 13.54 -16.52
CA GLY A 201 4.08 12.85 -17.44
C GLY A 201 4.52 11.46 -17.88
N THR A 202 5.69 10.97 -17.43
CA THR A 202 6.14 9.59 -17.72
C THR A 202 5.26 8.59 -16.99
N VAL A 203 4.59 7.70 -17.71
CA VAL A 203 3.80 6.63 -17.08
C VAL A 203 4.74 5.60 -16.47
N LEU A 204 4.80 5.56 -15.14
CA LEU A 204 5.57 4.59 -14.41
C LEU A 204 4.70 3.38 -14.08
N GLN A 205 4.90 2.31 -14.83
CA GLN A 205 4.22 1.04 -14.61
C GLN A 205 5.12 0.08 -13.84
N VAL A 206 4.67 -0.35 -12.67
CA VAL A 206 5.36 -1.33 -11.83
C VAL A 206 4.47 -2.55 -11.65
N ALA A 207 4.85 -3.68 -12.25
CA ALA A 207 4.20 -4.96 -12.02
C ALA A 207 4.69 -5.55 -10.69
N LEU A 208 3.78 -5.97 -9.82
CA LEU A 208 4.08 -6.62 -8.56
C LEU A 208 3.65 -8.07 -8.65
N LEU A 209 4.63 -8.96 -8.73
CA LEU A 209 4.42 -10.38 -8.99
C LEU A 209 4.87 -11.22 -7.80
N PRO A 210 4.21 -12.34 -7.49
CA PRO A 210 4.76 -13.33 -6.58
C PRO A 210 6.13 -13.84 -7.08
N PRO A 211 7.08 -14.16 -6.18
CA PRO A 211 8.36 -14.73 -6.56
C PRO A 211 8.21 -15.99 -7.41
N GLY A 212 9.05 -16.12 -8.44
CA GLY A 212 9.04 -17.28 -9.34
C GLY A 212 8.00 -17.23 -10.46
N MET A 213 7.10 -16.25 -10.47
CA MET A 213 6.17 -16.06 -11.59
C MET A 213 6.92 -15.46 -12.81
N PRO A 214 6.88 -16.11 -13.99
CA PRO A 214 7.43 -15.53 -15.20
C PRO A 214 6.67 -14.24 -15.52
N ALA A 215 7.38 -13.28 -16.13
CA ALA A 215 6.71 -12.12 -16.70
C ALA A 215 5.72 -12.65 -17.72
N GLY A 216 4.44 -12.32 -17.57
CA GLY A 216 3.45 -12.71 -18.56
C GLY A 216 3.84 -12.15 -19.93
N PRO A 217 3.40 -12.79 -21.04
CA PRO A 217 3.73 -12.37 -22.41
C PRO A 217 3.28 -10.94 -22.79
N GLY A 218 2.65 -10.20 -21.88
CA GLY A 218 2.30 -8.79 -22.04
C GLY A 218 3.44 -7.80 -21.78
N GLU A 219 4.64 -8.22 -21.33
CA GLU A 219 5.79 -7.31 -21.15
C GLU A 219 6.57 -7.08 -22.46
N GLU A 220 6.62 -8.05 -23.38
CA GLU A 220 7.35 -7.87 -24.66
C GLU A 220 6.65 -6.90 -25.64
N GLY A 221 5.34 -6.69 -25.49
CA GLY A 221 4.58 -5.75 -26.32
C GLY A 221 4.75 -4.27 -25.96
N LEU A 222 5.37 -3.94 -24.81
CA LEU A 222 5.47 -2.57 -24.29
C LEU A 222 6.81 -1.89 -24.59
N ARG A 223 7.79 -2.61 -25.17
CA ARG A 223 9.10 -2.04 -25.56
C ARG A 223 9.07 -1.11 -26.78
N ALA A 224 7.94 -1.00 -27.47
CA ALA A 224 7.80 -0.08 -28.61
C ALA A 224 7.06 1.19 -28.17
N GLY A 225 7.81 2.20 -27.75
CA GLY A 225 7.34 3.57 -27.58
C GLY A 225 6.86 4.19 -28.89
N ARG A 226 5.68 3.79 -29.36
CA ARG A 226 4.94 4.44 -30.43
C ARG A 226 3.49 4.55 -29.98
N ALA A 227 3.03 5.79 -29.77
CA ALA A 227 1.62 6.07 -29.50
C ALA A 227 0.76 5.48 -30.62
N VAL A 228 -0.01 4.44 -30.32
CA VAL A 228 -1.04 3.91 -31.22
C VAL A 228 -2.40 4.22 -30.61
N PRO A 229 -3.19 5.13 -31.20
CA PRO A 229 -4.58 5.31 -30.82
C PRO A 229 -5.41 4.17 -31.43
N GLY A 230 -6.17 3.48 -30.58
CA GLY A 230 -7.31 2.65 -30.96
C GLY A 230 -6.98 1.29 -31.57
N ALA A 231 -6.97 0.24 -30.74
CA ALA A 231 -7.19 -1.12 -31.21
C ALA A 231 -7.91 -1.94 -30.13
N LEU A 232 -9.05 -2.49 -30.55
CA LEU A 232 -9.98 -3.34 -29.81
C LEU A 232 -9.29 -4.61 -29.29
N TRP A 233 -9.43 -4.90 -28.00
CA TRP A 233 -8.96 -6.16 -27.42
C TRP A 233 -9.93 -7.30 -27.72
N ALA A 234 -9.42 -8.31 -28.41
CA ALA A 234 -10.02 -9.63 -28.57
C ALA A 234 -9.10 -10.68 -27.94
N GLY A 235 -9.65 -11.42 -26.97
CA GLY A 235 -9.39 -12.85 -26.72
C GLY A 235 -8.06 -13.29 -26.12
N GLY A 236 -8.12 -14.15 -25.08
CA GLY A 236 -7.02 -15.06 -24.77
C GLY A 236 -6.96 -15.63 -23.35
N LEU A 237 -7.76 -16.67 -23.10
CA LEU A 237 -7.82 -17.48 -21.88
C LEU A 237 -6.68 -18.52 -21.84
N VAL A 238 -5.86 -18.54 -20.78
CA VAL A 238 -4.97 -19.69 -20.46
C VAL A 238 -5.04 -19.99 -18.95
N VAL A 239 -5.70 -21.10 -18.63
CA VAL A 239 -5.71 -21.76 -17.32
C VAL A 239 -5.09 -23.14 -17.53
N ALA A 240 -4.10 -23.50 -16.71
CA ALA A 240 -3.87 -24.83 -16.13
C ALA A 240 -2.37 -25.12 -15.91
N ALA A 241 -1.95 -25.21 -14.64
CA ALA A 241 -1.00 -26.20 -14.12
C ALA A 241 -0.54 -25.79 -12.69
N GLY A 242 -1.17 -26.31 -11.64
CA GLY A 242 -0.70 -26.06 -10.27
C GLY A 242 -1.51 -26.68 -9.12
N GLY A 243 -2.39 -27.65 -9.38
CA GLY A 243 -3.36 -28.11 -8.38
C GLY A 243 -2.93 -29.27 -7.47
N ALA A 244 -1.87 -30.01 -7.79
CA ALA A 244 -1.68 -31.35 -7.19
C ALA A 244 -0.79 -31.40 -5.93
N LEU A 245 0.02 -30.36 -5.65
CA LEU A 245 0.98 -30.38 -4.53
C LEU A 245 0.44 -29.80 -3.20
N LEU A 246 -0.71 -29.12 -3.22
CA LEU A 246 -1.29 -28.47 -2.04
C LEU A 246 -2.10 -29.40 -1.12
N VAL A 247 -2.48 -30.60 -1.58
CA VAL A 247 -3.42 -31.48 -0.86
C VAL A 247 -2.75 -32.29 0.27
N LEU A 248 -1.43 -32.51 0.21
CA LEU A 248 -0.72 -33.31 1.22
C LEU A 248 -0.24 -32.52 2.45
N ALA A 249 -0.17 -31.18 2.38
CA ALA A 249 0.22 -30.33 3.52
C ALA A 249 -0.94 -30.01 4.49
N ALA A 250 -2.20 -30.27 4.10
CA ALA A 250 -3.39 -29.85 4.85
C ALA A 250 -3.74 -30.71 6.09
N ARG A 251 -2.99 -31.77 6.40
CA ARG A 251 -3.33 -32.71 7.50
C ARG A 251 -2.72 -32.39 8.87
N ARG A 252 -1.88 -31.37 9.03
CA ARG A 252 -1.42 -30.90 10.35
C ARG A 252 -2.24 -29.69 10.83
N ARG A 253 -3.43 -30.02 11.36
CA ARG A 253 -4.34 -29.23 12.22
C ARG A 253 -3.94 -27.77 12.49
N ARG A 254 -4.42 -26.85 11.64
CA ARG A 254 -4.50 -25.41 11.92
C ARG A 254 -5.86 -25.10 12.56
N ALA A 255 -5.88 -24.46 13.72
CA ALA A 255 -7.11 -23.82 14.21
C ALA A 255 -7.61 -22.86 13.12
N GLY A 256 -8.86 -22.99 12.71
CA GLY A 256 -9.40 -22.18 11.61
C GLY A 256 -9.29 -20.68 11.91
N PRO A 257 -9.20 -19.81 10.89
CA PRO A 257 -9.09 -18.36 11.07
C PRO A 257 -10.21 -17.76 11.94
N ALA A 258 -11.39 -18.39 11.97
CA ALA A 258 -12.48 -18.01 12.88
C ALA A 258 -12.14 -18.22 14.36
N GLU A 259 -11.47 -19.33 14.70
CA GLU A 259 -11.05 -19.66 16.06
C GLU A 259 -9.91 -18.74 16.52
N LEU A 260 -8.97 -18.43 15.63
CA LEU A 260 -7.93 -17.44 15.93
C LEU A 260 -8.54 -16.04 16.15
N ARG A 261 -9.51 -15.60 15.33
CA ARG A 261 -10.22 -14.33 15.56
C ARG A 261 -10.96 -14.32 16.91
N ARG A 262 -11.53 -15.46 17.33
CA ARG A 262 -12.17 -15.62 18.64
C ARG A 262 -11.17 -15.50 19.78
N ARG A 263 -10.03 -16.19 19.70
CA ARG A 263 -8.94 -16.10 20.68
C ARG A 263 -8.38 -14.67 20.80
N ARG A 264 -8.23 -13.95 19.69
CA ARG A 264 -7.80 -12.54 19.69
C ARG A 264 -8.76 -11.65 20.47
N ARG A 265 -10.08 -11.80 20.26
CA ARG A 265 -11.09 -11.02 21.01
C ARG A 265 -11.05 -11.33 22.50
N GLU A 266 -10.79 -12.58 22.86
CA GLU A 266 -10.68 -12.98 24.26
C GLU A 266 -9.45 -12.37 24.94
N LEU A 267 -8.29 -12.37 24.30
CA LEU A 267 -7.08 -11.70 24.81
C LEU A 267 -7.30 -10.19 25.01
N ILE A 268 -8.00 -9.53 24.08
CA ILE A 268 -8.33 -8.10 24.22
C ILE A 268 -9.25 -7.87 25.42
N ARG A 269 -10.25 -8.74 25.63
CA ARG A 269 -11.14 -8.66 26.80
C ARG A 269 -10.36 -8.81 28.10
N GLN A 270 -9.46 -9.79 28.18
CA GLN A 270 -8.61 -10.01 29.35
C GLN A 270 -7.72 -8.80 29.67
N ILE A 271 -7.14 -8.13 28.66
CA ILE A 271 -6.37 -6.90 28.86
C ILE A 271 -7.25 -5.78 29.43
N VAL A 272 -8.48 -5.62 28.92
CA VAL A 272 -9.42 -4.59 29.40
C VAL A 272 -9.85 -4.86 30.83
N ASP A 273 -10.12 -6.11 31.20
CA ASP A 273 -10.51 -6.47 32.56
C ASP A 273 -9.33 -6.31 33.53
N LEU A 274 -8.10 -6.67 33.11
CA LEU A 274 -6.88 -6.41 33.87
C LEU A 274 -6.64 -4.90 34.09
N ASP A 275 -6.83 -4.08 33.06
CA ASP A 275 -6.73 -2.61 33.15
C ASP A 275 -7.77 -2.02 34.13
N ARG A 276 -8.99 -2.58 34.19
CA ARG A 276 -10.02 -2.16 35.15
C ARG A 276 -9.67 -2.53 36.58
N ALA A 277 -9.24 -3.77 36.82
CA ALA A 277 -8.88 -4.24 38.16
C ALA A 277 -7.69 -3.45 38.74
N HIS A 278 -6.68 -3.14 37.92
CA HIS A 278 -5.59 -2.25 38.33
C HIS A 278 -6.09 -0.82 38.61
N ALA A 279 -6.99 -0.27 37.79
CA ALA A 279 -7.59 1.04 38.04
C ALA A 279 -8.43 1.09 39.33
N ALA A 280 -9.01 -0.04 39.73
CA ALA A 280 -9.72 -0.21 41.00
C ALA A 280 -8.79 -0.45 42.21
N GLY A 281 -7.48 -0.61 41.98
CA GLY A 281 -6.51 -0.92 43.03
C GLY A 281 -6.57 -2.37 43.53
N GLU A 282 -7.21 -3.27 42.78
CA GLU A 282 -7.39 -4.68 43.13
C GLU A 282 -6.15 -5.54 42.80
N ILE A 283 -5.24 -5.01 41.98
CA ILE A 283 -4.02 -5.71 41.52
C ILE A 283 -2.80 -4.84 41.80
N GLU A 284 -1.75 -5.47 42.34
CA GLU A 284 -0.47 -4.82 42.59
C GLU A 284 0.19 -4.34 41.27
N PRO A 285 0.82 -3.16 41.22
CA PRO A 285 1.38 -2.60 40.00
C PRO A 285 2.41 -3.49 39.28
N GLU A 286 3.20 -4.24 40.03
CA GLU A 286 4.22 -5.16 39.47
C GLU A 286 3.56 -6.35 38.77
N VAL A 287 2.60 -7.00 39.44
CA VAL A 287 1.79 -8.09 38.87
C VAL A 287 1.01 -7.62 37.64
N TYR A 288 0.46 -6.40 37.68
CA TYR A 288 -0.21 -5.80 36.53
C TYR A 288 0.74 -5.64 35.34
N ALA A 289 1.95 -5.12 35.56
CA ALA A 289 2.90 -4.85 34.47
C ALA A 289 3.33 -6.14 33.76
N GLU A 290 3.65 -7.19 34.53
CA GLU A 290 4.04 -8.51 34.00
C GLU A 290 2.90 -9.16 33.21
N GLU A 291 1.71 -9.22 33.81
CA GLU A 291 0.56 -9.89 33.23
C GLU A 291 0.07 -9.16 31.96
N ARG A 292 0.15 -7.83 31.96
CA ARG A 292 -0.21 -7.01 30.79
C ARG A 292 0.75 -7.19 29.63
N GLU A 293 2.05 -7.27 29.90
CA GLU A 293 3.04 -7.52 28.84
C GLU A 293 2.87 -8.94 28.28
N ARG A 294 2.62 -9.93 29.14
CA ARG A 294 2.32 -11.31 28.72
C ARG A 294 1.11 -11.38 27.78
N LEU A 295 -0.02 -10.80 28.17
CA LEU A 295 -1.25 -10.78 27.36
C LEU A 295 -1.05 -10.01 26.04
N ARG A 296 -0.29 -8.91 26.09
CA ARG A 296 0.06 -8.13 24.90
C ARG A 296 0.89 -8.96 23.91
N GLN A 297 1.92 -9.66 24.38
CA GLN A 297 2.76 -10.51 23.54
C GLN A 297 1.93 -11.65 22.93
N ALA A 298 1.07 -12.31 23.71
CA ALA A 298 0.15 -13.32 23.20
C ALA A 298 -0.77 -12.76 22.10
N ALA A 299 -1.30 -11.54 22.28
CA ALA A 299 -2.15 -10.89 21.28
C ALA A 299 -1.38 -10.53 20.00
N ILE A 300 -0.11 -10.13 20.11
CA ILE A 300 0.77 -9.85 18.97
C ILE A 300 1.06 -11.15 18.22
N THR A 301 1.54 -12.19 18.90
CA THR A 301 1.84 -13.51 18.30
C THR A 301 0.63 -14.06 17.58
N LEU A 302 -0.55 -14.04 18.21
CA LEU A 302 -1.77 -14.56 17.61
C LEU A 302 -2.27 -13.69 16.45
N THR A 303 -1.93 -12.39 16.43
CA THR A 303 -2.17 -11.53 15.26
C THR A 303 -1.22 -11.89 14.11
N LEU A 304 0.05 -12.18 14.40
CA LEU A 304 1.01 -12.66 13.38
C LEU A 304 0.59 -14.02 12.82
N GLU A 305 0.15 -14.97 13.66
CA GLU A 305 -0.38 -16.26 13.22
C GLU A 305 -1.65 -16.12 12.36
N LEU A 306 -2.55 -15.18 12.71
CA LEU A 306 -3.69 -14.82 11.87
C LEU A 306 -3.27 -14.31 10.50
N TRP A 307 -2.18 -13.53 10.47
CA TRP A 307 -1.65 -12.96 9.25
C TRP A 307 -0.94 -14.02 8.40
N GLU A 308 -0.23 -14.96 9.02
CA GLU A 308 0.43 -16.07 8.32
C GLU A 308 -0.55 -17.16 7.84
N GLY A 309 -1.57 -17.47 8.64
CA GLY A 309 -2.59 -18.46 8.30
C GLY A 309 -3.55 -18.01 7.20
N ALA A 310 -3.78 -16.70 7.06
CA ALA A 310 -4.58 -16.13 5.98
C ALA A 310 -3.89 -16.24 4.61
N GLY A 311 -2.55 -16.32 4.56
CA GLY A 311 -1.79 -16.47 3.32
C GLY A 311 -1.70 -17.89 2.75
N ALA A 312 -2.25 -18.91 3.43
CA ALA A 312 -1.94 -20.31 3.15
C ALA A 312 -3.11 -21.17 2.65
N GLY A 313 -4.25 -20.60 2.23
CA GLY A 313 -5.35 -21.43 1.72
C GLY A 313 -6.46 -20.71 0.98
N THR A 314 -6.51 -20.90 -0.32
CA THR A 314 -7.78 -20.94 -1.07
C THR A 314 -7.84 -22.24 -1.89
N PRO A 315 -8.78 -23.16 -1.57
CA PRO A 315 -9.17 -24.20 -2.51
C PRO A 315 -10.03 -23.58 -3.63
N SER A 316 -9.65 -23.89 -4.86
CA SER A 316 -10.36 -23.54 -6.09
C SER A 316 -11.71 -24.26 -6.17
N PRO A 317 -12.84 -23.57 -6.45
CA PRO A 317 -14.04 -24.25 -6.91
C PRO A 317 -13.87 -24.61 -8.40
N ALA A 318 -13.42 -25.84 -8.68
CA ALA A 318 -13.89 -26.56 -9.85
C ALA A 318 -15.35 -26.94 -9.53
N GLY A 319 -16.35 -26.53 -10.32
CA GLY A 319 -16.55 -27.03 -11.66
C GLY A 319 -17.67 -28.06 -11.60
N GLY A 320 -18.92 -27.58 -11.61
CA GLY A 320 -20.12 -28.39 -11.76
C GLY A 320 -20.97 -27.80 -12.87
N ALA A 321 -20.60 -28.12 -14.10
CA ALA A 321 -21.43 -27.92 -15.28
C ALA A 321 -22.55 -28.97 -15.31
N GLY A 322 -23.69 -28.60 -15.88
CA GLY A 322 -24.60 -29.57 -16.47
C GLY A 322 -26.07 -29.25 -16.24
N GLY A 323 -26.79 -29.02 -17.35
CA GLY A 323 -28.22 -29.33 -17.42
C GLY A 323 -29.06 -28.24 -18.04
N ASP A 324 -29.05 -28.18 -19.38
CA ASP A 324 -30.24 -27.87 -20.16
C ASP A 324 -31.46 -28.62 -19.59
N ASP A 325 -32.59 -27.92 -19.44
CA ASP A 325 -33.88 -28.45 -19.88
C ASP A 325 -34.93 -27.35 -19.85
N ALA A 326 -35.35 -26.96 -21.06
CA ALA A 326 -36.64 -26.34 -21.30
C ALA A 326 -37.76 -27.33 -20.95
N PRO A 327 -38.94 -26.83 -20.55
CA PRO A 327 -40.09 -27.28 -21.30
C PRO A 327 -41.07 -26.16 -21.63
N SER A 328 -41.35 -26.05 -22.91
CA SER A 328 -42.65 -25.70 -23.44
C SER A 328 -43.69 -26.71 -22.95
N ARG A 329 -44.75 -26.25 -22.26
CA ARG A 329 -46.06 -26.93 -22.35
C ARG A 329 -47.24 -26.00 -22.09
N THR A 330 -48.10 -26.03 -23.10
CA THR A 330 -49.48 -25.57 -23.23
C THR A 330 -50.46 -26.25 -22.27
N GLY A 331 -51.59 -25.59 -22.02
CA GLY A 331 -52.84 -26.18 -21.49
C GLY A 331 -53.47 -25.34 -20.36
N ARG A 332 -54.45 -24.46 -20.61
CA ARG A 332 -55.90 -24.75 -20.77
C ARG A 332 -56.52 -25.38 -19.52
N GLY A 333 -57.42 -24.66 -18.86
CA GLY A 333 -58.35 -25.21 -17.87
C GLY A 333 -59.12 -24.16 -17.08
N ALA A 334 -60.38 -23.95 -17.46
CA ALA A 334 -61.37 -23.13 -16.76
C ALA A 334 -61.83 -23.77 -15.45
N SER A 335 -62.30 -22.94 -14.50
CA SER A 335 -63.67 -22.98 -13.95
C SER A 335 -63.77 -22.32 -12.57
N ALA A 336 -64.91 -21.66 -12.39
CA ALA A 336 -65.39 -20.93 -11.21
C ALA A 336 -65.69 -21.86 -10.01
N PRO A 337 -66.12 -21.30 -8.87
CA PRO A 337 -67.56 -21.05 -8.67
C PRO A 337 -67.97 -19.58 -8.59
#